data_AF-A0A821K0R8-F1
#
_entry.id   AF-A0A821K0R8-F1
#
_cell.length_a   1.000
_cell.length_b   1.000
_cell.length_c   1.000
_cell.angle_alpha   90.00
_cell.angle_beta   90.00
_cell.angle_gamma   90.00
#
_symmetry.space_group_name_H-M   'P 1'
#
loop_
_entity.id
_entity.type
_entity.pdbx_description
1 polymer ?
#
loop_
_entity_poly.entity_id
_entity_poly.type
_entity_poly.pdbx_seq_one_letter_code
_entity_poly.pdbx_strand_id
1 'polypeptide(L)'
;MTAPGGSIIQFACAPGYRAADGYDQERNGLYTKYLLKHIARPKVEINLIFRRITRDVFEESKAKQKPYIKGDLMTEEPIYLSAGDSNDGKNLSI
;
A
#
# COMPACT_ATOMS: atom_id res chain seq x y z
N MET A 1 -17.63 -4.97 13.44
CA MET A 1 -17.36 -3.65 12.83
C MET A 1 -17.28 -3.83 11.31
N THR A 2 -17.98 -3.04 10.51
CA THR A 2 -17.99 -3.13 9.03
C THR A 2 -17.61 -1.75 8.50
N ALA A 3 -16.72 -1.68 7.51
CA ALA A 3 -16.38 -0.39 6.89
C ALA A 3 -17.59 0.10 6.08
N PRO A 4 -17.93 1.40 6.10
CA PRO A 4 -18.93 1.96 5.19
C PRO A 4 -18.61 1.63 3.74
N GLY A 5 -19.63 1.52 2.88
CA GLY A 5 -19.44 1.27 1.45
C GLY A 5 -18.51 2.32 0.81
N GLY A 6 -17.56 1.86 -0.01
CA GLY A 6 -16.55 2.72 -0.63
C GLY A 6 -15.35 3.05 0.26
N SER A 7 -15.23 2.44 1.44
CA SER A 7 -14.10 2.62 2.34
C SER A 7 -13.24 1.35 2.43
N ILE A 8 -11.92 1.52 2.44
CA ILE A 8 -10.96 0.48 2.81
C ILE A 8 -10.18 0.91 4.06
N ILE A 9 -9.98 -0.03 4.96
CA ILE A 9 -9.07 0.09 6.10
C ILE A 9 -7.96 -0.95 5.92
N GLN A 10 -6.72 -0.48 5.78
CA GLN A 10 -5.54 -1.34 5.67
C GLN A 10 -4.76 -1.35 6.99
N PHE A 11 -4.85 -2.47 7.70
CA PHE A 11 -4.16 -2.68 8.98
C PHE A 11 -2.74 -3.19 8.76
N ALA A 12 -1.82 -2.73 9.61
CA ALA A 12 -0.41 -3.16 9.58
C ALA A 12 -0.21 -4.65 9.89
N CYS A 13 -1.16 -5.27 10.63
CA CYS A 13 -1.15 -6.70 10.94
C CYS A 13 -2.59 -7.22 11.17
N ALA A 14 -2.77 -8.52 11.03
CA ALA A 14 -4.03 -9.21 11.28
C ALA A 14 -4.40 -9.19 12.77
N PRO A 15 -5.71 -9.27 13.10
CA PRO A 15 -6.17 -9.36 14.48
C PRO A 15 -5.49 -10.51 15.25
N GLY A 16 -5.06 -10.25 16.47
CA GLY A 16 -4.36 -11.23 17.31
C GLY A 16 -2.86 -11.38 17.02
N TYR A 17 -2.33 -10.68 16.02
CA TYR A 17 -0.90 -10.65 15.70
C TYR A 17 -0.30 -9.26 15.97
N ARG A 18 1.03 -9.21 16.14
CA ARG A 18 1.77 -7.98 16.43
C ARG A 18 2.33 -7.38 15.14
N ALA A 19 2.25 -6.07 15.00
CA ALA A 19 3.01 -5.31 14.01
C ALA A 19 4.39 -4.96 14.59
N ALA A 20 5.45 -5.11 13.80
CA ALA A 20 6.79 -4.73 14.19
C ALA A 20 7.02 -3.21 14.00
N ASP A 21 7.61 -2.58 15.02
CA ASP A 21 7.98 -1.16 15.01
C ASP A 21 9.26 -0.87 14.20
N GLY A 22 9.86 -1.90 13.61
CA GLY A 22 11.06 -1.85 12.77
C GLY A 22 12.08 -2.89 13.25
N TYR A 23 13.11 -3.13 12.43
CA TYR A 23 14.31 -3.85 12.85
C TYR A 23 15.39 -2.87 13.33
N ASP A 24 16.47 -3.39 13.90
CA ASP A 24 17.60 -2.56 14.33
C ASP A 24 18.04 -1.62 13.21
N GLN A 25 18.22 -0.34 13.55
CA GLN A 25 18.61 0.75 12.64
C GLN A 25 17.51 1.23 11.67
N GLU A 26 16.28 0.74 11.77
CA GLU A 26 15.17 1.28 10.99
C GLU A 26 14.43 2.42 11.70
N ARG A 27 14.09 3.47 10.95
CA ARG A 27 13.33 4.62 11.45
C ARG A 27 11.83 4.34 11.63
N ASN A 28 11.29 3.42 10.83
CA ASN A 28 9.84 3.22 10.70
C ASN A 28 9.46 1.77 11.00
N GLY A 29 8.22 1.57 11.45
CA GLY A 29 7.58 0.25 11.50
C GLY A 29 7.66 -0.49 10.18
N LEU A 30 7.71 -1.83 10.24
CA LEU A 30 7.88 -2.69 9.07
C LEU A 30 6.81 -2.43 8.00
N TYR A 31 5.56 -2.24 8.43
CA TYR A 31 4.47 -1.87 7.53
C TYR A 31 4.71 -0.51 6.88
N THR A 32 5.08 0.50 7.68
CA THR A 32 5.30 1.88 7.21
C THR A 32 6.49 1.96 6.24
N LYS A 33 7.56 1.20 6.48
CA LYS A 33 8.68 1.03 5.55
C LYS A 33 8.19 0.64 4.15
N TYR A 34 7.37 -0.40 4.07
CA TYR A 34 6.83 -0.88 2.80
C TYR A 34 5.73 0.01 2.22
N LEU A 35 4.90 0.62 3.07
CA LEU A 35 3.93 1.62 2.64
C LEU A 35 4.62 2.75 1.87
N LEU A 36 5.66 3.37 2.44
CA LEU A 36 6.39 4.46 1.80
C LEU A 36 7.07 4.02 0.49
N LYS A 37 7.61 2.80 0.45
CA LYS A 37 8.21 2.21 -0.77
C LYS A 37 7.22 2.08 -1.94
N HIS A 38 5.95 1.84 -1.66
CA HIS A 38 4.95 1.51 -2.68
C HIS A 38 3.94 2.64 -2.96
N ILE A 39 3.60 3.46 -1.97
CA ILE A 39 2.52 4.47 -2.06
C ILE A 39 2.82 5.58 -3.07
N ALA A 40 4.10 5.94 -3.23
CA ALA A 40 4.52 7.00 -4.15
C ALA A 40 4.64 6.55 -5.61
N ARG A 41 4.35 5.27 -5.93
CA ARG A 41 4.55 4.74 -7.28
C ARG A 41 3.49 5.29 -8.24
N PRO A 42 3.88 6.00 -9.29
CA PRO A 42 2.94 6.55 -10.26
C PRO A 42 2.27 5.43 -11.07
N LYS A 43 1.03 5.66 -11.49
CA LYS A 43 0.29 4.76 -12.42
C LYS A 43 0.12 3.33 -11.87
N VAL A 44 0.13 3.14 -10.55
CA VAL A 44 -0.17 1.86 -9.91
C VAL A 44 -1.48 1.95 -9.16
N GLU A 45 -2.40 1.05 -9.50
CA GLU A 45 -3.70 0.94 -8.84
C GLU A 45 -3.53 0.56 -7.35
N ILE A 46 -4.41 1.10 -6.49
CA ILE A 46 -4.29 1.02 -5.03
C ILE A 46 -4.35 -0.40 -4.46
N ASN A 47 -5.22 -1.27 -4.98
CA ASN A 47 -5.26 -2.67 -4.54
C ASN A 47 -3.96 -3.40 -4.89
N LEU A 48 -3.34 -3.12 -6.04
CA LEU A 48 -2.01 -3.64 -6.37
C LEU A 48 -0.92 -3.12 -5.42
N ILE A 49 -0.99 -1.85 -4.99
CA ILE A 49 -0.12 -1.31 -3.93
C ILE A 49 -0.29 -2.11 -2.63
N PHE A 50 -1.52 -2.33 -2.17
CA PHE A 50 -1.79 -3.08 -0.94
C PHE A 50 -1.33 -4.54 -1.02
N ARG A 51 -1.52 -5.20 -2.16
CA ARG A 51 -1.02 -6.57 -2.40
C ARG A 51 0.50 -6.62 -2.30
N ARG A 52 1.21 -5.64 -2.85
CA ARG A 52 2.68 -5.54 -2.77
C ARG A 52 3.16 -5.31 -1.34
N ILE A 53 2.56 -4.37 -0.62
CA ILE A 53 2.87 -4.13 0.81
C ILE A 53 2.66 -5.41 1.62
N THR A 54 1.54 -6.09 1.41
CA THR A 54 1.21 -7.33 2.13
C THR A 54 2.25 -8.41 1.89
N ARG A 55 2.65 -8.62 0.62
CA ARG A 55 3.67 -9.60 0.25
C ARG A 55 5.01 -9.27 0.90
N ASP A 56 5.50 -8.05 0.75
CA ASP A 56 6.82 -7.65 1.23
C ASP A 56 6.91 -7.70 2.77
N VAL A 57 5.86 -7.27 3.50
CA VAL A 57 5.80 -7.38 4.97
C VAL A 57 5.78 -8.84 5.43
N PHE A 58 5.01 -9.68 4.74
CA PHE A 58 4.92 -11.11 5.08
C PHE A 58 6.26 -11.83 4.87
N GLU A 59 6.95 -11.53 3.75
CA GLU A 59 8.27 -12.09 3.43
C GLU A 59 9.33 -11.64 4.46
N GLU A 60 9.47 -10.33 4.71
CA GLU A 60 10.51 -9.82 5.61
C GLU A 60 10.28 -10.24 7.07
N SER A 61 9.02 -10.29 7.51
CA SER A 61 8.67 -10.74 8.86
C SER A 61 8.80 -12.25 9.06
N LYS A 62 9.19 -13.01 8.03
CA LYS A 62 9.20 -14.48 8.06
C LYS A 62 7.84 -15.04 8.48
N ALA A 63 6.78 -14.55 7.83
CA ALA A 63 5.38 -14.89 8.08
C ALA A 63 4.82 -14.52 9.47
N LYS A 64 5.53 -13.71 10.27
CA LYS A 64 5.08 -13.28 11.62
C LYS A 64 4.11 -12.10 11.59
N GLN A 65 4.19 -11.27 10.56
CA GLN A 65 3.31 -10.11 10.37
C GLN A 65 2.61 -10.22 9.02
N LYS A 66 1.29 -10.25 9.04
CA LYS A 66 0.46 -10.28 7.83
C LYS A 66 -0.50 -9.08 7.85
N PRO A 67 -0.29 -8.05 7.02
CA PRO A 67 -1.25 -6.96 6.87
C PRO A 67 -2.65 -7.47 6.52
N TYR A 68 -3.67 -6.75 6.95
CA TYR A 68 -5.07 -7.17 6.81
C TYR A 68 -5.92 -6.04 6.25
N ILE A 69 -6.75 -6.35 5.26
CA ILE A 69 -7.63 -5.40 4.57
C ILE A 69 -9.05 -5.59 5.08
N LYS A 70 -9.79 -4.49 5.26
CA LYS A 70 -11.22 -4.52 5.54
C LYS A 70 -11.99 -3.45 4.78
N GLY A 71 -13.11 -3.86 4.19
CA GLY A 71 -13.94 -2.99 3.34
C GLY A 71 -13.60 -3.18 1.87
N ASP A 72 -14.32 -2.45 1.02
CA ASP A 72 -14.23 -2.54 -0.44
C ASP A 72 -14.43 -1.15 -1.08
N LEU A 73 -13.75 -0.92 -2.21
CA LEU A 73 -13.94 0.26 -3.05
C LEU A 73 -15.02 -0.06 -4.08
N MET A 74 -16.13 0.67 -4.04
CA MET A 74 -17.30 0.46 -4.88
C MET A 74 -17.22 1.35 -6.13
N THR A 75 -16.26 1.09 -7.01
CA THR A 75 -16.00 1.88 -8.23
C THR A 75 -15.67 0.96 -9.41
N GLU A 76 -16.07 1.35 -10.61
CA GLU A 76 -15.66 0.68 -11.86
C GLU A 76 -14.25 1.11 -12.29
N GLU A 77 -13.89 2.37 -12.02
CA GLU A 77 -12.59 2.94 -12.39
C GLU A 77 -11.49 2.61 -11.37
N PRO A 78 -10.25 2.35 -11.81
CA PRO A 78 -9.12 2.13 -10.92
C PRO A 78 -8.74 3.40 -10.15
N ILE A 79 -8.42 3.24 -8.86
CA ILE A 79 -7.97 4.34 -7.99
C ILE A 79 -6.44 4.38 -7.96
N TYR A 80 -5.88 5.56 -8.23
CA TYR A 80 -4.45 5.84 -8.16
C TYR A 80 -4.18 6.90 -7.08
N LEU A 81 -3.13 6.71 -6.29
CA LEU A 81 -2.71 7.69 -5.27
C LEU A 81 -1.71 8.72 -5.79
N SER A 82 -0.94 8.35 -6.82
CA SER A 82 -0.02 9.24 -7.50
C SER A 82 -0.42 9.30 -8.96
N ALA A 83 -0.89 10.47 -9.40
CA ALA A 83 -1.00 10.77 -10.82
C ALA A 83 0.41 10.64 -11.40
N GLY A 84 0.61 9.76 -12.37
CA GLY A 84 1.91 9.69 -13.01
C GLY A 84 2.26 11.05 -13.60
N ASP A 85 3.51 11.49 -13.41
CA ASP A 85 4.00 12.73 -14.00
C ASP A 85 3.55 12.77 -15.47
N SER A 86 2.68 13.72 -15.77
CA SER A 86 2.28 14.07 -17.12
C SER A 86 3.45 14.79 -17.77
N ASN A 87 4.56 14.07 -17.98
CA ASN A 87 5.62 14.49 -18.87
C ASN A 87 5.37 13.91 -20.27
N ASP A 88 4.13 14.04 -20.75
CA ASP A 88 3.80 14.08 -22.18
C ASP A 88 4.17 15.46 -22.72
N GLY A 89 5.42 15.86 -22.45
CA GLY A 89 6.08 16.96 -23.13
C GLY A 89 6.17 16.57 -24.60
N LYS A 90 5.15 16.98 -25.35
CA LYS A 90 5.19 17.11 -26.81
C LYS A 90 6.50 17.80 -27.17
N ASN A 91 7.51 17.02 -27.56
CA ASN A 91 8.50 17.43 -28.54
C ASN A 91 7.74 17.64 -29.86
N LEU A 92 7.00 18.74 -29.95
CA LEU A 92 6.60 19.30 -31.23
C LEU A 92 7.75 20.20 -31.65
N SER A 93 8.55 19.64 -32.54
CA SER A 93 9.43 20.36 -33.44
C SER A 93 8.68 21.57 -34.02
N ILE A 94 9.24 22.76 -33.79
CA ILE A 94 9.15 23.90 -34.69
C ILE A 94 10.55 24.49 -34.80
#